data_AF-A0A438CZG9-F1
#
_entry.id   AF-A0A438CZG9-F1
#
_cell.length_a   1.000
_cell.length_b   1.000
_cell.length_c   1.000
_cell.angle_alpha   90.00
_cell.angle_beta   90.00
_cell.angle_gamma   90.00
#
_symmetry.space_group_name_H-M   'P 1'
#
loop_
_entity.id
_entity.type
_entity.pdbx_description
1 polymer ?
#
loop_
_entity_poly.entity_id
_entity_poly.type
_entity_poly.pdbx_seq_one_letter_code
_entity_poly.pdbx_strand_id
1 'polypeptide(L)'
;MSTIRLVLGMVAAENLHLEQLDVKTAFLHGDLEEDLYMIQPEGFIVQGQENLVCKLRKSLYGLKQAPRQWYKKFDNFMHRIGFKRCEADHCCYVKSFDNSYIILLLYVDDMLIAGSDIEKINNLKKQLSKQFAMKDLGAAKQILGMRIIRDKANGTLKLSQSEYVKKVLSRFNMNEAKPVSTPLGSHFKLSKEQSPKTEEERDHMSKVPYASAIGSLMYAMVCTRPDIAHAVGVVSRFMSRPGKQHWEAVKWILRYLKGSLDTCLCFTGASLKLQGYVDADFAGDIDSRKSTTGFVFTLGGTAISWTSNLQKIVTLSTTEAEYVAATEAGKEMIWLHGFLDELDMLTKGVTIEKLKLCAASIGLLA
;
A
#
# COMPACT_ATOMS: atom_id res chain seq x y z
N MET A 1 -3.42 -1.68 -1.24
CA MET A 1 -3.35 -0.32 -0.63
C MET A 1 -4.51 0.57 -1.09
N SER A 2 -4.84 0.62 -2.39
CA SER A 2 -5.97 1.40 -2.90
C SER A 2 -7.30 1.05 -2.20
N THR A 3 -7.58 -0.24 -2.00
CA THR A 3 -8.73 -0.76 -1.23
C THR A 3 -8.84 -0.14 0.17
N ILE A 4 -7.76 -0.17 0.95
CA ILE A 4 -7.72 0.41 2.31
C ILE A 4 -8.00 1.91 2.24
N ARG A 5 -7.33 2.64 1.36
CA ARG A 5 -7.52 4.10 1.21
C ARG A 5 -8.94 4.46 0.79
N LEU A 6 -9.55 3.66 -0.08
CA LEU A 6 -10.92 3.82 -0.52
C LEU A 6 -11.92 3.62 0.62
N VAL A 7 -11.79 2.51 1.38
CA VAL A 7 -12.65 2.25 2.54
C VAL A 7 -12.44 3.29 3.64
N LEU A 8 -11.22 3.78 3.85
CA LEU A 8 -10.97 4.90 4.78
C LEU A 8 -11.66 6.20 4.31
N GLY A 9 -11.74 6.43 3.00
CA GLY A 9 -12.53 7.51 2.41
C GLY A 9 -14.02 7.36 2.72
N MET A 10 -14.60 6.16 2.55
CA MET A 10 -15.98 5.85 2.94
C MET A 10 -16.24 6.04 4.44
N VAL A 11 -15.30 5.61 5.28
CA VAL A 11 -15.37 5.82 6.74
C VAL A 11 -15.45 7.30 7.09
N ALA A 12 -14.72 8.17 6.39
CA ALA A 12 -14.80 9.61 6.60
C ALA A 12 -16.11 10.21 6.06
N ALA A 13 -16.52 9.81 4.85
CA ALA A 13 -17.74 10.27 4.17
C ALA A 13 -19.03 9.94 4.94
N GLU A 14 -19.16 8.69 5.39
CA GLU A 14 -20.39 8.19 6.04
C GLU A 14 -20.25 8.10 7.57
N ASN A 15 -19.14 8.60 8.12
CA ASN A 15 -18.82 8.57 9.55
C ASN A 15 -18.90 7.16 10.18
N LEU A 16 -18.60 6.10 9.41
CA LEU A 16 -18.69 4.71 9.84
C LEU A 16 -17.81 4.43 11.06
N HIS A 17 -18.20 3.52 11.95
CA HIS A 17 -17.29 3.00 12.97
C HIS A 17 -16.09 2.32 12.30
N LEU A 18 -14.90 2.46 12.90
CA LEU A 18 -13.66 1.88 12.39
C LEU A 18 -12.91 1.21 13.53
N GLU A 19 -12.93 -0.11 13.53
CA GLU A 19 -12.34 -0.96 14.56
C GLU A 19 -11.23 -1.82 13.96
N GLN A 20 -10.27 -2.21 14.79
CA GLN A 20 -9.14 -3.02 14.37
C GLN A 20 -9.02 -4.28 15.22
N LEU A 21 -8.74 -5.40 14.57
CA LEU A 21 -8.38 -6.66 15.21
C LEU A 21 -7.05 -7.15 14.65
N ASP A 22 -6.37 -7.99 15.43
CA ASP A 22 -5.15 -8.68 15.04
C ASP A 22 -5.30 -10.19 15.34
N VAL A 23 -4.89 -11.04 14.41
CA VAL A 23 -4.91 -12.50 14.60
C VAL A 23 -3.56 -12.94 15.13
N LYS A 24 -3.56 -13.51 16.33
CA LYS A 24 -2.34 -14.08 16.90
C LYS A 24 -1.90 -15.27 16.07
N THR A 25 -0.66 -15.22 15.57
CA THR A 25 -0.04 -16.33 14.85
C THR A 25 -0.89 -16.85 13.68
N ALA A 26 -1.38 -15.96 12.82
CA ALA A 26 -2.33 -16.25 11.73
C ALA A 26 -2.06 -17.55 10.97
N PHE A 27 -0.80 -17.79 10.59
CA PHE A 27 -0.42 -18.99 9.82
C PHE A 27 -0.57 -20.30 10.59
N LEU A 28 -0.55 -20.30 11.93
CA LEU A 28 -0.76 -21.51 12.73
C LEU A 28 -2.22 -21.97 12.74
N HIS A 29 -3.15 -21.14 12.28
CA HIS A 29 -4.54 -21.53 12.16
C HIS A 29 -4.81 -22.34 10.88
N GLY A 30 -4.01 -22.18 9.82
CA GLY A 30 -4.23 -22.84 8.53
C GLY A 30 -4.16 -24.36 8.60
N ASP A 31 -5.09 -25.02 7.91
CA ASP A 31 -5.14 -26.48 7.81
C ASP A 31 -4.24 -26.92 6.63
N LEU A 32 -3.44 -27.97 6.82
CA LEU A 32 -2.61 -28.52 5.74
C LEU A 32 -3.39 -29.60 4.98
N GLU A 33 -3.35 -29.53 3.65
CA GLU A 33 -3.93 -30.55 2.77
C GLU A 33 -2.92 -31.69 2.53
N GLU A 34 -1.63 -31.35 2.53
CA GLU A 34 -0.53 -32.29 2.30
C GLU A 34 0.09 -32.79 3.60
N ASP A 35 0.63 -34.00 3.56
CA ASP A 35 1.45 -34.56 4.64
C ASP A 35 2.85 -33.95 4.59
N LEU A 36 3.12 -33.04 5.53
CA LEU A 36 4.43 -32.42 5.69
C LEU A 36 5.08 -32.83 7.00
N TYR A 37 6.37 -33.11 6.91
CA TYR A 37 7.18 -33.53 8.04
C TYR A 37 8.35 -32.55 8.22
N MET A 38 8.74 -32.33 9.47
CA MET A 38 9.93 -31.56 9.80
C MET A 38 10.82 -32.34 10.76
N ILE A 39 12.12 -32.09 10.70
CA ILE A 39 13.04 -32.57 11.74
C ILE A 39 12.61 -31.96 13.08
N GLN A 40 12.78 -32.72 14.16
CA GLN A 40 12.51 -32.22 15.50
C GLN A 40 13.31 -30.94 15.76
N PRO A 41 12.66 -29.84 16.17
CA PRO A 41 13.36 -28.59 16.41
C PRO A 41 14.28 -28.73 17.63
N GLU A 42 15.38 -27.96 17.61
CA GLU A 42 16.33 -27.91 18.71
C GLU A 42 15.61 -27.59 20.03
N GLY A 43 15.95 -28.32 21.10
CA GLY A 43 15.28 -28.23 22.41
C GLY A 43 13.99 -29.06 22.55
N PHE A 44 13.46 -29.63 21.47
CA PHE A 44 12.28 -30.53 21.49
C PHE A 44 12.59 -31.94 20.99
N ILE A 45 13.88 -32.26 20.80
CA ILE A 45 14.33 -33.59 20.40
C ILE A 45 14.06 -34.56 21.55
N VAL A 46 13.28 -35.60 21.28
CA VAL A 46 12.97 -36.65 22.25
C VAL A 46 14.13 -37.63 22.33
N GLN A 47 14.70 -37.81 23.52
CA GLN A 47 15.82 -38.72 23.76
C GLN A 47 15.44 -40.16 23.37
N GLY A 48 16.30 -40.81 22.57
CA GLY A 48 16.07 -42.15 22.01
C GLY A 48 15.17 -42.18 20.77
N GLN A 49 14.69 -41.02 20.30
CA GLN A 49 13.86 -40.87 19.09
C GLN A 49 14.43 -39.79 18.16
N GLU A 50 15.72 -39.53 18.20
CA GLU A 50 16.39 -38.45 17.48
C GLU A 50 16.20 -38.54 15.96
N ASN A 51 16.05 -39.76 15.43
CA ASN A 51 15.85 -40.03 14.01
C ASN A 51 14.40 -39.86 13.53
N LEU A 52 13.45 -39.59 14.44
CA LEU A 52 12.05 -39.37 14.07
C LEU A 52 11.81 -37.93 13.62
N VAL A 53 10.75 -37.76 12.83
CA VAL A 53 10.29 -36.47 12.30
C VAL A 53 8.89 -36.13 12.83
N CYS A 54 8.60 -34.83 12.99
CA CYS A 54 7.30 -34.35 13.39
C CYS A 54 6.41 -34.17 12.15
N LYS A 55 5.22 -34.80 12.15
CA LYS A 55 4.17 -34.50 11.17
C LYS A 55 3.46 -33.20 11.54
N LEU A 56 3.46 -32.23 10.63
CA LEU A 56 2.77 -30.97 10.81
C LEU A 56 1.25 -31.16 10.67
N ARG A 57 0.51 -30.77 11.72
CA ARG A 57 -0.97 -30.80 11.72
C ARG A 57 -1.62 -29.50 11.26
N LYS A 58 -0.88 -28.41 11.31
CA LYS A 58 -1.26 -27.05 10.89
C LYS A 58 -0.11 -26.42 10.13
N SER A 59 -0.39 -25.38 9.36
CA SER A 59 0.67 -24.62 8.71
C SER A 59 1.58 -23.92 9.73
N LEU A 60 2.84 -23.75 9.37
CA LEU A 60 3.87 -23.07 10.15
C LEU A 60 4.43 -21.90 9.35
N TYR A 61 4.99 -20.90 10.05
CA TYR A 61 5.81 -19.88 9.42
C TYR A 61 6.98 -20.51 8.64
N GLY A 62 7.28 -19.97 7.47
CA GLY A 62 8.30 -20.49 6.55
C GLY A 62 7.77 -21.48 5.52
N LEU A 63 6.57 -22.07 5.70
CA LEU A 63 5.96 -22.89 4.67
C LEU A 63 5.41 -22.01 3.54
N LYS A 64 5.75 -22.34 2.29
CA LYS A 64 5.28 -21.62 1.10
C LYS A 64 3.76 -21.53 0.98
N GLN A 65 3.02 -22.53 1.48
CA GLN A 65 1.56 -22.59 1.43
C GLN A 65 0.87 -22.03 2.68
N ALA A 66 1.59 -21.69 3.75
CA ALA A 66 0.98 -21.21 4.99
C ALA A 66 0.06 -19.98 4.83
N PRO A 67 0.45 -18.94 4.06
CA PRO A 67 -0.44 -17.79 3.84
C PRO A 67 -1.74 -18.18 3.14
N ARG A 68 -1.65 -19.08 2.16
CA ARG A 68 -2.80 -19.58 1.40
C ARG A 68 -3.75 -20.38 2.29
N GLN A 69 -3.22 -21.25 3.14
CA GLN A 69 -4.05 -22.08 4.02
C GLN A 69 -4.73 -21.27 5.12
N TRP A 70 -4.04 -20.25 5.65
CA TRP A 70 -4.68 -19.26 6.51
C TRP A 70 -5.83 -18.56 5.80
N TYR A 71 -5.57 -18.00 4.62
CA TYR A 71 -6.57 -17.28 3.85
C TYR A 71 -7.80 -18.16 3.52
N LYS A 72 -7.60 -19.39 3.01
CA LYS A 72 -8.71 -20.33 2.72
C LYS A 72 -9.57 -20.60 3.96
N LYS A 73 -8.93 -20.80 5.12
CA LYS A 73 -9.65 -21.06 6.38
C LYS A 73 -10.48 -19.86 6.80
N PHE A 74 -9.91 -18.66 6.70
CA PHE A 74 -10.62 -17.42 6.99
C PHE A 74 -11.79 -17.19 6.03
N ASP A 75 -11.54 -17.30 4.73
CA ASP A 75 -12.54 -17.15 3.65
C ASP A 75 -13.73 -18.08 3.86
N ASN A 76 -13.47 -19.36 4.15
CA ASN A 76 -14.50 -20.35 4.46
C ASN A 76 -15.31 -20.01 5.72
N PHE A 77 -14.68 -19.37 6.71
CA PHE A 77 -15.40 -18.93 7.91
C PHE A 77 -16.30 -17.73 7.60
N MET A 78 -15.77 -16.73 6.88
CA MET A 78 -16.53 -15.53 6.50
C MET A 78 -17.78 -15.88 5.68
N HIS A 79 -17.66 -16.78 4.70
CA HIS A 79 -18.81 -17.29 3.95
C HIS A 79 -19.84 -17.98 4.84
N ARG A 80 -19.40 -18.82 5.79
CA ARG A 80 -20.29 -19.53 6.73
C ARG A 80 -21.09 -18.58 7.62
N ILE A 81 -20.51 -17.45 8.03
CA ILE A 81 -21.22 -16.43 8.81
C ILE A 81 -21.96 -15.41 7.93
N GLY A 82 -22.06 -15.65 6.62
CA GLY A 82 -22.89 -14.89 5.68
C GLY A 82 -22.27 -13.60 5.17
N PHE A 83 -20.94 -13.45 5.23
CA PHE A 83 -20.24 -12.40 4.49
C PHE A 83 -20.05 -12.82 3.03
N LYS A 84 -20.11 -11.83 2.13
CA LYS A 84 -19.74 -11.98 0.72
C LYS A 84 -18.35 -11.41 0.53
N ARG A 85 -17.49 -12.15 -0.15
CA ARG A 85 -16.18 -11.66 -0.58
C ARG A 85 -16.34 -10.80 -1.84
N CYS A 86 -15.60 -9.70 -1.93
CA CYS A 86 -15.49 -8.92 -3.15
C CYS A 86 -14.62 -9.67 -4.18
N GLU A 87 -14.98 -9.61 -5.46
CA GLU A 87 -14.22 -10.25 -6.54
C GLU A 87 -13.10 -9.32 -7.04
N ALA A 88 -13.31 -8.00 -7.02
CA ALA A 88 -12.25 -7.04 -7.33
C ALA A 88 -11.10 -7.04 -6.29
N ASP A 89 -11.37 -7.35 -5.02
CA ASP A 89 -10.36 -7.59 -3.98
C ASP A 89 -10.80 -8.69 -3.00
N HIS A 90 -10.21 -9.87 -3.14
CA HIS A 90 -10.49 -11.06 -2.34
C HIS A 90 -10.21 -10.91 -0.83
N CYS A 91 -9.49 -9.86 -0.42
CA CYS A 91 -9.27 -9.54 0.98
C CYS A 91 -10.36 -8.65 1.59
N CYS A 92 -11.33 -8.22 0.79
CA CYS A 92 -12.48 -7.42 1.23
C CYS A 92 -13.74 -8.29 1.35
N TYR A 93 -14.40 -8.21 2.50
CA TYR A 93 -15.64 -8.92 2.79
C TYR A 93 -16.72 -7.92 3.20
N VAL A 94 -17.92 -8.08 2.64
CA VAL A 94 -19.06 -7.22 2.95
C VAL A 94 -20.23 -8.05 3.44
N LYS A 95 -20.93 -7.55 4.46
CA LYS A 95 -22.21 -8.08 4.88
C LYS A 95 -23.20 -6.94 5.08
N SER A 96 -24.27 -6.97 4.29
CA SER A 96 -25.41 -6.08 4.43
C SER A 96 -26.42 -6.64 5.43
N PHE A 97 -27.06 -5.74 6.13
CA PHE A 97 -28.26 -5.92 6.94
C PHE A 97 -29.34 -4.97 6.38
N ASP A 98 -30.53 -4.94 6.98
CA ASP A 98 -31.64 -4.15 6.45
C ASP A 98 -31.30 -2.66 6.31
N ASN A 99 -30.69 -2.07 7.34
CA ASN A 99 -30.33 -0.64 7.41
C ASN A 99 -28.86 -0.39 7.83
N SER A 100 -28.01 -1.41 7.78
CA SER A 100 -26.60 -1.28 8.14
C SER A 100 -25.74 -2.25 7.36
N TYR A 101 -24.43 -2.04 7.39
CA TYR A 101 -23.49 -2.93 6.71
C TYR A 101 -22.16 -2.97 7.46
N ILE A 102 -21.39 -4.01 7.19
CA ILE A 102 -20.00 -4.16 7.63
C ILE A 102 -19.13 -4.44 6.41
N ILE A 103 -18.02 -3.71 6.31
CA ILE A 103 -16.90 -3.97 5.43
C ILE A 103 -15.73 -4.43 6.30
N LEU A 104 -15.20 -5.62 6.05
CA LEU A 104 -14.00 -6.15 6.70
C LEU A 104 -12.89 -6.26 5.67
N LEU A 105 -11.75 -5.63 5.93
CA LEU A 105 -10.52 -5.78 5.18
C LEU A 105 -9.57 -6.68 5.96
N LEU A 106 -9.06 -7.72 5.31
CA LEU A 106 -8.04 -8.62 5.85
C LEU A 106 -6.68 -8.33 5.20
N TYR A 107 -5.67 -8.06 6.00
CA TYR A 107 -4.28 -8.04 5.56
C TYR A 107 -3.46 -8.99 6.40
N VAL A 108 -3.39 -10.25 5.96
CA VAL A 108 -2.70 -11.33 6.70
C VAL A 108 -3.25 -11.48 8.12
N ASP A 109 -2.61 -10.90 9.12
CA ASP A 109 -2.96 -10.89 10.55
C ASP A 109 -3.75 -9.64 10.96
N ASP A 110 -3.52 -8.50 10.32
CA ASP A 110 -4.24 -7.24 10.56
C ASP A 110 -5.64 -7.28 9.93
N MET A 111 -6.66 -6.84 10.70
CA MET A 111 -8.02 -6.66 10.22
C MET A 111 -8.52 -5.25 10.49
N LEU A 112 -9.16 -4.66 9.49
CA LEU A 112 -9.85 -3.39 9.61
C LEU A 112 -11.35 -3.59 9.36
N ILE A 113 -12.18 -3.20 10.32
CA ILE A 113 -13.63 -3.39 10.27
C ILE A 113 -14.29 -2.01 10.25
N ALA A 114 -14.91 -1.69 9.12
CA ALA A 114 -15.74 -0.50 8.94
C ALA A 114 -17.21 -0.90 8.97
N GLY A 115 -18.07 -0.10 9.60
CA GLY A 115 -19.51 -0.36 9.55
C GLY A 115 -20.34 0.73 10.19
N SER A 116 -21.61 0.80 9.81
CA SER A 116 -22.55 1.83 10.29
C SER A 116 -23.12 1.52 11.69
N ASP A 117 -23.02 0.29 12.16
CA ASP A 117 -23.58 -0.18 13.44
C ASP A 117 -22.53 -0.88 14.31
N ILE A 118 -22.24 -0.30 15.47
CA ILE A 118 -21.22 -0.82 16.41
C ILE A 118 -21.64 -2.14 17.07
N GLU A 119 -22.93 -2.41 17.25
CA GLU A 119 -23.40 -3.65 17.85
C GLU A 119 -23.17 -4.82 16.90
N LYS A 120 -23.41 -4.61 15.60
CA LYS A 120 -23.12 -5.60 14.56
C LYS A 120 -21.62 -5.88 14.47
N ILE A 121 -20.78 -4.84 14.57
CA ILE A 121 -19.32 -4.99 14.62
C ILE A 121 -18.92 -5.81 15.86
N ASN A 122 -19.45 -5.48 17.03
CA ASN A 122 -19.15 -6.22 18.27
C ASN A 122 -19.61 -7.69 18.20
N ASN A 123 -20.71 -7.98 17.52
CA ASN A 123 -21.14 -9.35 17.25
C ASN A 123 -20.12 -10.09 16.37
N LEU A 124 -19.68 -9.47 15.27
CA LEU A 124 -18.64 -10.03 14.41
C LEU A 124 -17.34 -10.29 15.18
N LYS A 125 -16.88 -9.32 16.00
CA LYS A 125 -15.70 -9.50 16.86
C LYS A 125 -15.83 -10.72 17.77
N LYS A 126 -17.01 -10.93 18.39
CA LYS A 126 -17.28 -12.12 19.22
C LYS A 126 -17.25 -13.42 18.41
N GLN A 127 -17.79 -13.42 17.19
CA GLN A 127 -17.74 -14.58 16.30
C GLN A 127 -16.30 -14.93 15.90
N LEU A 128 -15.51 -13.92 15.51
CA LEU A 128 -14.10 -14.08 15.16
C LEU A 128 -13.27 -14.59 16.35
N SER A 129 -13.44 -14.00 17.54
CA SER A 129 -12.72 -14.42 18.75
C SER A 129 -13.10 -15.81 19.26
N LYS A 130 -14.28 -16.34 18.89
CA LYS A 130 -14.64 -17.74 19.16
C LYS A 130 -13.92 -18.71 18.23
N GLN A 131 -13.65 -18.29 17.00
CA GLN A 131 -13.07 -19.15 15.96
C GLN A 131 -11.53 -19.09 15.91
N PHE A 132 -10.96 -17.91 16.15
CA PHE A 132 -9.54 -17.63 16.01
C PHE A 132 -9.00 -16.94 17.26
N ALA A 133 -7.69 -17.06 17.49
CA ALA A 133 -7.04 -16.38 18.60
C ALA A 133 -6.88 -14.89 18.26
N MET A 134 -7.87 -14.08 18.61
CA MET A 134 -7.90 -12.66 18.28
C MET A 134 -7.31 -11.78 19.39
N LYS A 135 -6.78 -10.63 18.99
CA LYS A 135 -6.48 -9.48 19.84
C LYS A 135 -7.33 -8.31 19.37
N ASP A 136 -8.21 -7.82 20.24
CA ASP A 136 -9.00 -6.62 19.96
C ASP A 136 -8.17 -5.37 20.25
N LEU A 137 -7.97 -4.53 19.24
CA LEU A 137 -7.22 -3.28 19.34
C LEU A 137 -8.16 -2.07 19.51
N GLY A 138 -9.48 -2.30 19.51
CA GLY A 138 -10.50 -1.27 19.61
C GLY A 138 -10.54 -0.37 18.37
N ALA A 139 -10.84 0.91 18.58
CA ALA A 139 -10.84 1.90 17.51
C ALA A 139 -9.50 1.94 16.79
N ALA A 140 -9.53 1.88 15.45
CA ALA A 140 -8.32 1.80 14.65
C ALA A 140 -7.45 3.06 14.80
N LYS A 141 -6.23 2.87 15.30
CA LYS A 141 -5.22 3.94 15.47
C LYS A 141 -4.02 3.77 14.56
N GLN A 142 -3.82 2.57 14.02
CA GLN A 142 -2.71 2.25 13.14
C GLN A 142 -3.14 1.15 12.17
N ILE A 143 -2.61 1.13 10.95
CA ILE A 143 -2.81 0.02 10.02
C ILE A 143 -1.54 -0.11 9.18
N LEU A 144 -0.97 -1.32 9.08
CA LEU A 144 0.24 -1.57 8.30
C LEU A 144 1.35 -0.55 8.57
N GLY A 145 1.60 -0.18 9.82
CA GLY A 145 2.63 0.81 10.19
C GLY A 145 2.27 2.28 9.96
N MET A 146 1.09 2.61 9.41
CA MET A 146 0.60 3.97 9.21
C MET A 146 -0.36 4.38 10.33
N ARG A 147 -0.22 5.60 10.87
CA ARG A 147 -1.09 6.12 11.92
C ARG A 147 -2.40 6.64 11.34
N ILE A 148 -3.51 6.25 11.95
CA ILE A 148 -4.85 6.76 11.65
C ILE A 148 -5.20 7.81 12.70
N ILE A 149 -5.55 9.01 12.26
CA ILE A 149 -5.99 10.11 13.12
C ILE A 149 -7.39 10.49 12.67
N ARG A 150 -8.39 10.24 13.51
CA ARG A 150 -9.78 10.47 13.17
C ARG A 150 -10.39 11.56 14.03
N ASP A 151 -11.06 12.50 13.39
CA ASP A 151 -11.87 13.53 14.01
C ASP A 151 -13.31 13.38 13.51
N LYS A 152 -14.16 12.80 14.35
CA LYS A 152 -15.58 12.56 14.02
C LYS A 152 -16.39 13.85 13.98
N ALA A 153 -16.02 14.86 14.76
CA ALA A 153 -16.77 16.12 14.82
C ALA A 153 -16.60 16.91 13.52
N ASN A 154 -15.37 16.92 12.99
CA ASN A 154 -15.05 17.58 11.72
C ASN A 154 -15.17 16.64 10.51
N GLY A 155 -15.57 15.37 10.69
CA GLY A 155 -15.71 14.39 9.61
C GLY A 155 -14.40 14.15 8.85
N THR A 156 -13.25 14.13 9.54
CA THR A 156 -11.94 13.93 8.88
C THR A 156 -11.24 12.67 9.37
N LEU A 157 -10.49 12.04 8.46
CA LEU A 157 -9.62 10.91 8.76
C LEU A 157 -8.28 11.12 8.05
N LYS A 158 -7.20 11.18 8.83
CA LYS A 158 -5.84 11.35 8.32
C LYS A 158 -5.06 10.03 8.41
N LEU A 159 -4.28 9.74 7.37
CA LEU A 159 -3.38 8.60 7.30
C LEU A 159 -1.94 9.11 7.18
N SER A 160 -1.14 8.89 8.22
CA SER A 160 0.21 9.47 8.37
C SER A 160 1.31 8.41 8.52
N GLN A 161 2.47 8.70 7.94
CA GLN A 161 3.72 7.93 8.12
C GLN A 161 4.84 8.75 8.80
N SER A 162 4.51 9.83 9.52
CA SER A 162 5.52 10.72 10.12
C SER A 162 6.54 9.97 11.00
N GLU A 163 6.09 9.00 11.80
CA GLU A 163 6.98 8.17 12.65
C GLU A 163 7.88 7.24 11.82
N TYR A 164 7.35 6.67 10.74
CA TYR A 164 8.13 5.86 9.81
C TYR A 164 9.20 6.71 9.11
N VAL A 165 8.83 7.88 8.60
CA VAL A 165 9.76 8.81 7.93
C VAL A 165 10.87 9.23 8.90
N LYS A 166 10.56 9.54 10.16
CA LYS A 166 11.58 9.82 11.20
C LYS A 166 12.56 8.65 11.37
N LYS A 167 12.08 7.41 11.42
CA LYS A 167 12.94 6.22 11.50
C LYS A 167 13.83 6.08 10.26
N VAL A 168 13.29 6.34 9.06
CA VAL A 168 14.05 6.31 7.80
C VAL A 168 15.14 7.39 7.80
N LEU A 169 14.82 8.62 8.19
CA LEU A 169 15.82 9.70 8.29
C LEU A 169 16.94 9.34 9.26
N SER A 170 16.60 8.75 10.41
CA SER A 170 17.60 8.31 11.39
C SER A 170 18.47 7.18 10.85
N ARG A 171 17.87 6.20 10.15
CA ARG A 171 18.59 5.06 9.57
C ARG A 171 19.65 5.50 8.55
N PHE A 172 19.40 6.56 7.80
CA PHE A 172 20.30 7.05 6.75
C PHE A 172 21.08 8.30 7.17
N ASN A 173 21.14 8.64 8.47
CA ASN A 173 21.86 9.79 9.02
C ASN A 173 21.43 11.14 8.42
N MET A 174 20.13 11.29 8.16
CA MET A 174 19.51 12.50 7.58
C MET A 174 18.71 13.33 8.60
N ASN A 175 18.86 13.05 9.90
CA ASN A 175 18.17 13.77 10.96
C ASN A 175 18.53 15.27 10.98
N GLU A 176 19.79 15.64 10.82
CA GLU A 176 20.23 17.05 10.85
C GLU A 176 20.31 17.68 9.44
N ALA A 177 19.75 17.00 8.43
CA ALA A 177 19.83 17.48 7.07
C ALA A 177 18.95 18.74 6.86
N LYS A 178 19.48 19.73 6.14
CA LYS A 178 18.73 20.94 5.78
C LYS A 178 17.56 20.58 4.84
N PRO A 179 16.31 20.92 5.16
CA PRO A 179 15.17 20.58 4.33
C PRO A 179 15.22 21.28 2.97
N VAL A 180 14.49 20.73 2.00
CA VAL A 180 14.30 21.30 0.65
C VAL A 180 12.81 21.27 0.30
N SER A 181 12.38 22.13 -0.63
CA SER A 181 10.97 22.29 -0.99
C SER A 181 10.48 21.38 -2.12
N THR A 182 11.38 20.79 -2.91
CA THR A 182 11.02 19.91 -4.02
C THR A 182 11.57 18.49 -3.81
N PRO A 183 10.81 17.44 -4.21
CA PRO A 183 11.23 16.04 -4.04
C PRO A 183 12.40 15.67 -4.95
N LEU A 184 12.53 16.33 -6.11
CA LEU A 184 13.67 16.22 -7.02
C LEU A 184 14.09 17.62 -7.45
N GLY A 185 15.39 17.92 -7.37
CA GLY A 185 15.93 19.19 -7.85
C GLY A 185 16.12 19.18 -9.38
N SER A 186 15.80 20.28 -10.05
CA SER A 186 15.94 20.43 -11.52
C SER A 186 17.36 20.26 -12.05
N HIS A 187 18.38 20.40 -11.18
CA HIS A 187 19.78 20.17 -11.50
C HIS A 187 20.14 18.68 -11.59
N PHE A 188 19.32 17.77 -11.07
CA PHE A 188 19.54 16.33 -11.20
C PHE A 188 19.13 15.83 -12.58
N LYS A 189 20.10 15.79 -13.49
CA LYS A 189 19.99 15.08 -14.77
C LYS A 189 20.66 13.72 -14.63
N LEU A 190 19.93 12.74 -14.10
CA LEU A 190 20.49 11.43 -13.80
C LEU A 190 20.63 10.57 -15.07
N SER A 191 21.76 9.87 -15.21
CA SER A 191 22.05 8.99 -16.35
C SER A 191 22.97 7.84 -15.94
N LYS A 192 22.87 6.71 -16.65
CA LYS A 192 23.79 5.58 -16.52
C LYS A 192 25.25 5.96 -16.71
N GLU A 193 25.55 7.04 -17.45
CA GLU A 193 26.93 7.55 -17.61
C GLU A 193 27.58 7.99 -16.29
N GLN A 194 26.77 8.28 -15.26
CA GLN A 194 27.19 8.67 -13.91
C GLN A 194 27.41 7.46 -13.00
N SER A 195 27.29 6.25 -13.53
CA SER A 195 27.62 5.01 -12.80
C SER A 195 29.14 4.92 -12.54
N PRO A 196 29.59 4.21 -11.50
CA PRO A 196 31.01 4.04 -11.18
C PRO A 196 31.81 3.50 -12.38
N LYS A 197 32.91 4.19 -12.71
CA LYS A 197 33.82 3.85 -13.82
C LYS A 197 35.14 3.26 -13.33
N THR A 198 35.63 3.70 -12.16
CA THR A 198 36.88 3.19 -11.55
C THR A 198 36.59 2.18 -10.45
N GLU A 199 37.58 1.36 -10.10
CA GLU A 199 37.44 0.40 -8.99
C GLU A 199 37.24 1.11 -7.66
N GLU A 200 37.93 2.23 -7.44
CA GLU A 200 37.76 3.07 -6.25
C GLU A 200 36.32 3.57 -6.08
N GLU A 201 35.67 4.02 -7.17
CA GLU A 201 34.27 4.43 -7.14
C GLU A 201 33.33 3.26 -6.85
N ARG A 202 33.62 2.07 -7.40
CA ARG A 202 32.85 0.85 -7.15
C ARG A 202 32.96 0.42 -5.68
N ASP A 203 34.16 0.46 -5.13
CA ASP A 203 34.44 0.17 -3.72
C ASP A 203 33.82 1.19 -2.76
N HIS A 204 33.74 2.45 -3.18
CA HIS A 204 33.00 3.45 -2.42
C HIS A 204 31.50 3.18 -2.44
N MET A 205 30.93 2.96 -3.62
CA MET A 205 29.48 2.78 -3.79
C MET A 205 28.97 1.44 -3.24
N SER A 206 29.81 0.41 -3.15
CA SER A 206 29.44 -0.88 -2.51
C SER A 206 29.07 -0.73 -1.03
N LYS A 207 29.61 0.29 -0.36
CA LYS A 207 29.33 0.63 1.05
C LYS A 207 28.07 1.51 1.21
N VAL A 208 27.56 2.06 0.12
CA VAL A 208 26.38 2.94 0.13
C VAL A 208 25.10 2.08 0.12
N PRO A 209 24.18 2.24 1.10
CA PRO A 209 22.99 1.41 1.20
C PRO A 209 21.87 1.86 0.24
N TYR A 210 22.18 2.01 -1.05
CA TYR A 210 21.31 2.61 -2.06
C TYR A 210 19.97 1.87 -2.18
N ALA A 211 20.00 0.56 -2.44
CA ALA A 211 18.79 -0.25 -2.59
C ALA A 211 17.93 -0.25 -1.32
N SER A 212 18.57 -0.23 -0.14
CA SER A 212 17.85 -0.16 1.13
C SER A 212 17.13 1.17 1.33
N ALA A 213 17.75 2.28 0.91
CA ALA A 213 17.13 3.61 0.95
C ALA A 213 15.96 3.70 -0.03
N ILE A 214 16.14 3.22 -1.27
CA ILE A 214 15.06 3.16 -2.26
C ILE A 214 13.88 2.35 -1.74
N GLY A 215 14.11 1.16 -1.17
CA GLY A 215 13.04 0.34 -0.60
C GLY A 215 12.27 1.07 0.51
N SER A 216 12.97 1.85 1.34
CA SER A 216 12.36 2.63 2.42
C SER A 216 11.53 3.81 1.88
N LEU A 217 12.04 4.52 0.87
CA LEU A 217 11.32 5.59 0.18
C LEU A 217 10.10 5.05 -0.57
N MET A 218 10.22 3.89 -1.22
CA MET A 218 9.16 3.25 -1.98
C MET A 218 7.97 2.87 -1.08
N TYR A 219 8.23 2.40 0.13
CA TYR A 219 7.15 2.12 1.08
C TYR A 219 6.44 3.40 1.54
N ALA A 220 7.16 4.50 1.82
CA ALA A 220 6.52 5.79 2.09
C ALA A 220 5.66 6.26 0.91
N MET A 221 6.22 6.16 -0.30
CA MET A 221 5.59 6.53 -1.57
C MET A 221 4.29 5.77 -1.84
N VAL A 222 4.27 4.45 -1.65
CA VAL A 222 3.11 3.59 -1.94
C VAL A 222 1.99 3.76 -0.91
N CYS A 223 2.36 4.08 0.33
CA CYS A 223 1.41 4.14 1.43
C CYS A 223 0.73 5.50 1.55
N THR A 224 1.50 6.60 1.69
CA THR A 224 0.94 7.93 2.01
C THR A 224 1.58 9.12 1.29
N ARG A 225 2.65 8.91 0.51
CA ARG A 225 3.45 9.99 -0.12
C ARG A 225 3.43 9.93 -1.65
N PRO A 226 2.28 10.19 -2.31
CA PRO A 226 2.22 10.28 -3.78
C PRO A 226 3.17 11.34 -4.36
N ASP A 227 3.43 12.40 -3.60
CA ASP A 227 4.27 13.54 -3.94
C ASP A 227 5.75 13.20 -4.19
N ILE A 228 6.24 12.06 -3.70
CA ILE A 228 7.60 11.58 -4.02
C ILE A 228 7.63 10.52 -5.14
N ALA A 229 6.48 10.19 -5.73
CA ALA A 229 6.38 9.05 -6.65
C ALA A 229 7.29 9.20 -7.88
N HIS A 230 7.29 10.39 -8.48
CA HIS A 230 8.16 10.67 -9.61
C HIS A 230 9.65 10.59 -9.22
N ALA A 231 10.04 11.26 -8.15
CA ALA A 231 11.44 11.29 -7.71
C ALA A 231 11.97 9.87 -7.40
N VAL A 232 11.21 9.06 -6.67
CA VAL A 232 11.54 7.65 -6.38
C VAL A 232 11.58 6.81 -7.65
N GLY A 233 10.64 7.04 -8.57
CA GLY A 233 10.62 6.41 -9.89
C GLY A 233 11.88 6.71 -10.71
N VAL A 234 12.44 7.93 -10.65
CA VAL A 234 13.68 8.30 -11.33
C VAL A 234 14.89 7.62 -10.68
N VAL A 235 15.07 7.73 -9.36
CA VAL A 235 16.25 7.16 -8.69
C VAL A 235 16.26 5.62 -8.69
N SER A 236 15.10 4.96 -8.74
CA SER A 236 15.02 3.49 -8.79
C SER A 236 15.59 2.89 -10.08
N ARG A 237 15.69 3.66 -11.18
CA ARG A 237 16.24 3.20 -12.47
C ARG A 237 17.71 2.75 -12.39
N PHE A 238 18.43 3.23 -11.37
CA PHE A 238 19.87 3.00 -11.20
C PHE A 238 20.21 1.97 -10.11
N MET A 239 19.22 1.21 -9.61
CA MET A 239 19.41 0.26 -8.49
C MET A 239 20.49 -0.80 -8.74
N SER A 240 20.72 -1.21 -9.99
CA SER A 240 21.71 -2.23 -10.33
C SER A 240 23.15 -1.73 -10.27
N ARG A 241 23.39 -0.46 -10.58
CA ARG A 241 24.73 0.14 -10.64
C ARG A 241 24.68 1.63 -10.26
N PRO A 242 24.37 1.98 -9.00
CA PRO A 242 24.23 3.37 -8.59
C PRO A 242 25.60 4.07 -8.50
N GLY A 243 25.63 5.36 -8.85
CA GLY A 243 26.79 6.24 -8.70
C GLY A 243 26.57 7.30 -7.63
N LYS A 244 27.59 8.14 -7.41
CA LYS A 244 27.56 9.17 -6.36
C LYS A 244 26.43 10.18 -6.54
N GLN A 245 26.21 10.64 -7.78
CA GLN A 245 25.14 11.60 -8.09
C GLN A 245 23.74 11.00 -7.90
N HIS A 246 23.58 9.71 -8.20
CA HIS A 246 22.33 8.99 -7.89
C HIS A 246 22.08 8.99 -6.38
N TRP A 247 23.11 8.74 -5.56
CA TRP A 247 22.98 8.78 -4.10
C TRP A 247 22.68 10.19 -3.56
N GLU A 248 23.24 11.23 -4.17
CA GLU A 248 22.91 12.62 -3.85
C GLU A 248 21.44 12.94 -4.11
N ALA A 249 20.85 12.44 -5.20
CA ALA A 249 19.42 12.57 -5.47
C ALA A 249 18.57 11.82 -4.43
N VAL A 250 18.97 10.62 -4.00
CA VAL A 250 18.27 9.91 -2.90
C VAL A 250 18.31 10.70 -1.60
N LYS A 251 19.47 11.27 -1.25
CA LYS A 251 19.59 12.17 -0.08
C LYS A 251 18.74 13.44 -0.25
N TRP A 252 18.56 13.93 -1.47
CA TRP A 252 17.66 15.05 -1.75
C TRP A 252 16.21 14.73 -1.39
N ILE A 253 15.70 13.54 -1.79
CA ILE A 253 14.36 13.08 -1.41
C ILE A 253 14.22 12.99 0.11
N LEU A 254 15.25 12.49 0.81
CA LEU A 254 15.25 12.44 2.28
C LEU A 254 15.20 13.85 2.92
N ARG A 255 15.91 14.83 2.34
CA ARG A 255 15.82 16.25 2.78
C ARG A 255 14.42 16.82 2.55
N TYR A 256 13.76 16.46 1.46
CA TYR A 256 12.39 16.88 1.20
C TYR A 256 11.44 16.29 2.25
N LEU A 257 11.53 14.98 2.50
CA LEU A 257 10.75 14.30 3.54
C LEU A 257 10.95 14.90 4.94
N LYS A 258 12.18 15.32 5.26
CA LYS A 258 12.51 16.04 6.51
C LYS A 258 11.76 17.36 6.64
N GLY A 259 11.58 18.10 5.54
CA GLY A 259 10.84 19.36 5.51
C GLY A 259 9.31 19.19 5.53
N SER A 260 8.82 17.99 5.21
CA SER A 260 7.40 17.71 5.02
C SER A 260 6.92 16.53 5.89
N LEU A 261 7.44 16.44 7.13
CA LEU A 261 7.20 15.29 8.01
C LEU A 261 5.73 15.09 8.37
N ASP A 262 4.97 16.19 8.48
CA ASP A 262 3.57 16.17 8.91
C ASP A 262 2.58 16.07 7.74
N THR A 263 3.08 16.03 6.50
CA THR A 263 2.28 15.77 5.31
C THR A 263 1.66 14.38 5.38
N CYS A 264 0.34 14.31 5.23
CA CYS A 264 -0.45 13.09 5.31
C CYS A 264 -1.64 13.15 4.35
N LEU A 265 -2.22 11.99 4.05
CA LEU A 265 -3.50 11.93 3.34
C LEU A 265 -4.62 12.32 4.30
N CYS A 266 -5.57 13.17 3.87
CA CYS A 266 -6.65 13.68 4.71
C CYS A 266 -8.00 13.50 4.03
N PHE A 267 -8.69 12.40 4.34
CA PHE A 267 -10.05 12.12 3.89
C PHE A 267 -11.04 13.03 4.62
N THR A 268 -12.04 13.54 3.90
CA THR A 268 -13.06 14.45 4.43
C THR A 268 -14.47 13.95 4.11
N GLY A 269 -15.43 14.34 4.94
CA GLY A 269 -16.83 13.89 4.86
C GLY A 269 -17.65 14.43 3.68
N ALA A 270 -17.03 15.16 2.74
CA ALA A 270 -17.78 16.03 1.82
C ALA A 270 -18.37 15.31 0.60
N SER A 271 -17.71 14.27 0.06
CA SER A 271 -18.22 13.50 -1.09
C SER A 271 -17.47 12.19 -1.34
N LEU A 272 -18.16 11.20 -1.91
CA LEU A 272 -17.56 9.99 -2.49
C LEU A 272 -17.41 10.10 -4.01
N LYS A 273 -16.87 11.24 -4.45
CA LYS A 273 -16.62 11.50 -5.87
C LYS A 273 -15.28 10.94 -6.29
N LEU A 274 -15.27 9.99 -7.22
CA LEU A 274 -14.05 9.43 -7.79
C LEU A 274 -13.62 10.24 -9.02
N GLN A 275 -12.39 10.74 -9.01
CA GLN A 275 -11.81 11.51 -10.12
C GLN A 275 -10.42 10.98 -10.45
N GLY A 276 -10.08 10.95 -11.74
CA GLY A 276 -8.77 10.52 -12.21
C GLY A 276 -8.09 11.61 -13.02
N TYR A 277 -6.79 11.78 -12.81
CA TYR A 277 -5.93 12.66 -13.58
C TYR A 277 -4.77 11.86 -14.12
N VAL A 278 -4.43 12.09 -15.39
CA VAL A 278 -3.38 11.36 -16.11
C VAL A 278 -2.57 12.33 -16.94
N ASP A 279 -1.27 12.10 -17.01
CA ASP A 279 -0.30 12.93 -17.74
C ASP A 279 0.89 12.06 -18.18
N ALA A 280 1.55 12.46 -19.27
CA ALA A 280 2.78 11.84 -19.72
C ALA A 280 3.84 12.88 -20.09
N ASP A 281 5.11 12.59 -19.78
CA ASP A 281 6.21 13.30 -20.43
C ASP A 281 6.43 12.74 -21.86
N PHE A 282 7.32 13.36 -22.63
CA PHE A 282 7.75 12.82 -23.91
C PHE A 282 9.28 12.66 -23.95
N ALA A 283 9.72 11.41 -24.06
CA ALA A 283 11.13 11.05 -24.08
C ALA A 283 11.93 11.69 -22.93
N GLY A 284 11.33 11.74 -21.73
CA GLY A 284 11.94 12.37 -20.56
C GLY A 284 13.18 11.63 -20.03
N ASP A 285 13.26 10.31 -20.23
CA ASP A 285 14.43 9.53 -19.83
C ASP A 285 15.62 9.78 -20.76
N ILE A 286 16.76 10.19 -20.19
CA ILE A 286 17.96 10.54 -20.96
C ILE A 286 18.56 9.30 -21.63
N ASP A 287 18.58 8.16 -20.92
CA ASP A 287 19.27 6.95 -21.37
C ASP A 287 18.48 6.16 -22.42
N SER A 288 17.16 6.03 -22.22
CA SER A 288 16.30 5.18 -23.07
C SER A 288 15.37 5.95 -23.98
N ARG A 289 15.25 7.28 -23.80
CA ARG A 289 14.28 8.15 -24.50
C ARG A 289 12.83 7.69 -24.35
N LYS A 290 12.54 6.86 -23.34
CA LYS A 290 11.18 6.45 -22.99
C LYS A 290 10.51 7.55 -22.17
N SER A 291 9.21 7.62 -22.33
CA SER A 291 8.37 8.58 -21.62
C SER A 291 8.02 8.08 -20.21
N THR A 292 7.65 8.98 -19.30
CA THR A 292 7.12 8.65 -17.97
C THR A 292 5.61 8.87 -17.98
N THR A 293 4.84 7.86 -17.54
CA THR A 293 3.40 7.95 -17.30
C THR A 293 3.13 8.25 -15.85
N GLY A 294 2.30 9.25 -15.57
CA GLY A 294 1.78 9.58 -14.25
C GLY A 294 0.25 9.53 -14.21
N PHE A 295 -0.32 9.02 -13.11
CA PHE A 295 -1.73 9.24 -12.82
C PHE A 295 -1.97 9.37 -11.32
N VAL A 296 -3.08 10.03 -10.96
CA VAL A 296 -3.63 10.02 -9.60
C VAL A 296 -5.15 9.91 -9.65
N PHE A 297 -5.69 8.99 -8.86
CA PHE A 297 -7.12 8.89 -8.58
C PHE A 297 -7.40 9.42 -7.18
N THR A 298 -8.41 10.27 -7.07
CA THR A 298 -8.85 10.87 -5.82
C THR A 298 -10.28 10.49 -5.50
N LEU A 299 -10.58 10.25 -4.22
CA LEU A 299 -11.92 10.09 -3.69
C LEU A 299 -12.20 11.27 -2.74
N GLY A 300 -13.22 12.07 -3.05
CA GLY A 300 -13.54 13.27 -2.25
C GLY A 300 -12.36 14.25 -2.17
N GLY A 301 -11.58 14.37 -3.25
CA GLY A 301 -10.38 15.20 -3.32
C GLY A 301 -9.11 14.62 -2.68
N THR A 302 -9.19 13.44 -2.04
CA THR A 302 -8.01 12.79 -1.42
C THR A 302 -7.46 11.68 -2.30
N ALA A 303 -6.14 11.63 -2.50
CA ALA A 303 -5.51 10.59 -3.32
C ALA A 303 -5.72 9.17 -2.74
N ILE A 304 -6.26 8.26 -3.56
CA ILE A 304 -6.54 6.86 -3.22
C ILE A 304 -5.82 5.85 -4.12
N SER A 305 -5.33 6.25 -5.29
CA SER A 305 -4.44 5.44 -6.13
C SER A 305 -3.56 6.37 -6.97
N TRP A 306 -2.32 5.99 -7.24
CA TRP A 306 -1.39 6.81 -8.02
C TRP A 306 -0.26 5.97 -8.60
N THR A 307 0.37 6.50 -9.64
CA THR A 307 1.58 5.92 -10.20
C THR A 307 2.46 6.97 -10.86
N SER A 308 3.76 6.68 -10.96
CA SER A 308 4.70 7.38 -11.83
C SER A 308 5.72 6.36 -12.35
N ASN A 309 5.53 5.87 -13.57
CA ASN A 309 6.31 4.78 -14.13
C ASN A 309 6.91 5.14 -15.48
N LEU A 310 8.14 4.69 -15.71
CA LEU A 310 8.72 4.73 -17.06
C LEU A 310 7.92 3.79 -17.97
N GLN A 311 7.52 4.29 -19.14
CA GLN A 311 6.80 3.51 -20.13
C GLN A 311 7.65 2.33 -20.63
N LYS A 312 6.98 1.27 -21.10
CA LYS A 312 7.66 0.07 -21.60
C LYS A 312 8.23 0.27 -23.00
N ILE A 313 7.59 1.12 -23.80
CA ILE A 313 7.95 1.42 -25.19
C ILE A 313 8.55 2.83 -25.31
N VAL A 314 9.27 3.06 -26.41
CA VAL A 314 9.65 4.41 -26.85
C VAL A 314 8.52 4.90 -27.75
N THR A 315 7.87 5.99 -27.37
CA THR A 315 6.80 6.60 -28.16
C THR A 315 7.37 7.57 -29.18
N LEU A 316 6.70 7.72 -30.33
CA LEU A 316 7.14 8.54 -31.46
C LEU A 316 6.59 9.98 -31.41
N SER A 317 5.59 10.23 -30.57
CA SER A 317 5.02 11.57 -30.36
C SER A 317 4.53 11.77 -28.92
N THR A 318 4.33 13.03 -28.53
CA THR A 318 3.66 13.38 -27.27
C THR A 318 2.27 12.75 -27.18
N THR A 319 1.52 12.76 -28.28
CA THR A 319 0.20 12.14 -28.38
C THR A 319 0.24 10.64 -28.07
N GLU A 320 1.22 9.91 -28.62
CA GLU A 320 1.35 8.48 -28.35
C GLU A 320 1.71 8.21 -26.88
N ALA A 321 2.57 9.03 -26.27
CA ALA A 321 2.89 8.95 -24.84
C ALA A 321 1.64 9.13 -23.97
N GLU A 322 0.79 10.11 -24.31
CA GLU A 322 -0.50 10.34 -23.64
C GLU A 322 -1.47 9.16 -23.81
N TYR A 323 -1.53 8.54 -24.99
CA TYR A 323 -2.36 7.33 -25.21
C TYR A 323 -1.91 6.16 -24.34
N VAL A 324 -0.60 5.94 -24.21
CA VAL A 324 -0.05 4.92 -23.30
C VAL A 324 -0.45 5.23 -21.85
N ALA A 325 -0.31 6.50 -21.43
CA ALA A 325 -0.67 6.92 -20.09
C ALA A 325 -2.17 6.74 -19.81
N ALA A 326 -3.04 7.19 -20.72
CA ALA A 326 -4.49 7.03 -20.63
C ALA A 326 -4.90 5.55 -20.57
N THR A 327 -4.19 4.66 -21.29
CA THR A 327 -4.44 3.22 -21.24
C THR A 327 -4.13 2.64 -19.86
N GLU A 328 -2.99 3.00 -19.26
CA GLU A 328 -2.63 2.55 -17.90
C GLU A 328 -3.58 3.11 -16.84
N ALA A 329 -3.94 4.39 -16.93
CA ALA A 329 -4.94 5.00 -16.06
C ALA A 329 -6.33 4.34 -16.24
N GLY A 330 -6.71 4.00 -17.47
CA GLY A 330 -7.97 3.32 -17.77
C GLY A 330 -8.08 1.93 -17.13
N LYS A 331 -6.98 1.18 -17.04
CA LYS A 331 -6.96 -0.12 -16.33
C LYS A 331 -7.25 0.05 -14.84
N GLU A 332 -6.56 1.00 -14.20
CA GLU A 332 -6.77 1.31 -12.77
C GLU A 332 -8.20 1.81 -12.53
N MET A 333 -8.70 2.65 -13.43
CA MET A 333 -10.07 3.18 -13.40
C MET A 333 -11.12 2.07 -13.45
N ILE A 334 -10.97 1.09 -14.35
CA ILE A 334 -11.88 -0.06 -14.45
C ILE A 334 -11.89 -0.85 -13.15
N TRP A 335 -10.72 -1.10 -12.55
CA TRP A 335 -10.63 -1.80 -11.27
C TRP A 335 -11.29 -1.02 -10.13
N LEU A 336 -11.01 0.29 -10.01
CA LEU A 336 -11.60 1.16 -8.98
C LEU A 336 -13.12 1.24 -9.12
N HIS A 337 -13.63 1.37 -10.33
CA HIS A 337 -15.07 1.41 -10.60
C HIS A 337 -15.72 0.06 -10.27
N GLY A 338 -15.14 -1.06 -10.71
CA GLY A 338 -15.67 -2.39 -10.40
C GLY A 338 -15.71 -2.67 -8.89
N PHE A 339 -14.65 -2.30 -8.16
CA PHE A 339 -14.63 -2.46 -6.70
C PHE A 339 -15.69 -1.59 -6.01
N LEU A 340 -15.86 -0.34 -6.47
CA LEU A 340 -16.88 0.56 -5.93
C LEU A 340 -18.30 0.10 -6.22
N ASP A 341 -18.58 -0.37 -7.44
CA ASP A 341 -19.88 -0.91 -7.82
C ASP A 341 -20.23 -2.13 -6.96
N GLU A 342 -19.28 -3.03 -6.74
CA GLU A 342 -19.47 -4.16 -5.82
C GLU A 342 -19.80 -3.67 -4.41
N LEU A 343 -19.07 -2.68 -3.89
CA LEU A 343 -19.37 -2.10 -2.57
C LEU A 343 -20.75 -1.46 -2.53
N ASP A 344 -21.15 -0.65 -3.51
CA ASP A 344 -22.47 0.00 -3.51
C ASP A 344 -23.60 -1.04 -3.61
N MET A 345 -23.49 -2.01 -4.52
CA MET A 345 -24.45 -3.12 -4.63
C MET A 345 -24.56 -3.91 -3.32
N LEU A 346 -23.45 -4.07 -2.60
CA LEU A 346 -23.39 -4.81 -1.34
C LEU A 346 -23.75 -3.97 -0.12
N THR A 347 -23.70 -2.64 -0.18
CA THR A 347 -24.01 -1.76 0.95
C THR A 347 -25.39 -1.07 0.83
N LYS A 348 -25.96 -1.03 -0.37
CA LYS A 348 -27.31 -0.50 -0.70
C LYS A 348 -27.54 0.93 -0.20
N GLY A 349 -26.68 1.88 -0.59
CA GLY A 349 -26.87 3.28 -0.16
C GLY A 349 -25.78 4.28 -0.50
N VAL A 350 -24.76 3.90 -1.29
CA VAL A 350 -23.59 4.75 -1.52
C VAL A 350 -23.66 5.31 -2.94
N THR A 351 -24.26 6.49 -3.11
CA THR A 351 -24.29 7.13 -4.43
C THR A 351 -22.93 7.73 -4.77
N ILE A 352 -22.22 7.08 -5.69
CA ILE A 352 -20.93 7.54 -6.20
C ILE A 352 -21.17 8.36 -7.46
N GLU A 353 -20.73 9.63 -7.44
CA GLU A 353 -20.85 10.48 -8.62
C GLU A 353 -19.88 10.06 -9.73
N LYS A 354 -20.42 10.05 -10.96
CA LYS A 354 -19.75 9.63 -12.20
C LYS A 354 -18.30 10.12 -12.31
N LEU A 355 -17.45 9.16 -12.66
CA LEU A 355 -16.03 9.32 -12.87
C LEU A 355 -15.73 10.25 -14.06
N LYS A 356 -14.79 11.18 -13.84
CA LYS A 356 -14.21 12.02 -14.89
C LYS A 356 -12.70 11.74 -14.95
N LEU A 357 -12.24 11.22 -16.07
CA LEU A 357 -10.82 11.17 -16.40
C LEU A 357 -10.46 12.50 -17.07
N CYS A 358 -9.64 13.30 -16.40
CA CYS A 358 -9.14 14.55 -16.94
C CYS A 358 -7.73 14.30 -17.49
N ALA A 359 -7.60 14.28 -18.81
CA ALA A 359 -6.32 14.50 -19.48
C ALA A 359 -6.09 16.01 -19.52
N ALA A 360 -5.34 16.53 -18.56
CA ALA A 360 -4.89 17.90 -18.54
C ALA A 360 -3.46 17.87 -18.00
N SER A 361 -2.56 18.68 -18.58
CA SER A 361 -1.20 18.93 -18.05
C SER A 361 -1.25 19.59 -16.68
N ILE A 362 -1.72 18.84 -15.71
CA ILE A 362 -1.57 19.09 -14.29
C ILE A 362 -0.21 18.46 -14.03
N GLY A 363 0.80 19.23 -13.67
CA GLY A 363 2.20 18.81 -13.50
C GLY A 363 2.39 17.68 -12.47
N LEU A 364 1.81 16.52 -12.74
CA LEU A 364 1.89 15.25 -12.02
C LEU A 364 3.31 14.68 -12.10
N LEU A 365 4.05 15.11 -13.11
CA LEU A 365 5.44 14.77 -13.39
C LEU A 365 6.41 15.95 -13.14
N ALA A 366 5.93 17.09 -12.62
CA ALA A 366 6.74 18.31 -12.41
C ALA A 366 7.11 18.56 -10.95
#